data_AF-A0ABC8DG38-F1
#
_entry.id   AF-A0ABC8DG38-F1
#
_cell.length_a   1.000
_cell.length_b   1.000
_cell.length_c   1.000
_cell.angle_alpha   90.00
_cell.angle_beta   90.00
_cell.angle_gamma   90.00
#
_symmetry.space_group_name_H-M   'P 1'
#
loop_
_entity.id
_entity.type
_entity.pdbx_description
1 polymer ?
#
loop_
_entity_poly.entity_id
_entity_poly.type
_entity_poly.pdbx_seq_one_letter_code
_entity_poly.pdbx_strand_id
1 'polypeptide(L)'
;MKHYRERLVTLNCYSNQIRYNYHDDQEYSEPAWFTVPFRWARRKALKQGYNSFTEFILNYTWDDTDGWVYDARKDGQLRAYGHQELN
;
A
#
# COMPACT_ATOMS: atom_id res chain seq x y z
N MET A 1 -17.50 -25.79 -5.89
CA MET A 1 -16.56 -24.98 -5.08
C MET A 1 -16.96 -23.52 -5.20
N LYS A 2 -17.24 -22.81 -4.09
CA LYS A 2 -17.43 -21.36 -4.14
C LYS A 2 -16.07 -20.72 -4.40
N HIS A 3 -15.88 -20.11 -5.56
CA HIS A 3 -14.72 -19.26 -5.83
C HIS A 3 -14.84 -18.00 -4.96
N TYR A 4 -14.26 -18.02 -3.76
CA TYR A 4 -14.12 -16.82 -2.96
C TYR A 4 -13.12 -15.91 -3.66
N ARG A 5 -13.61 -14.92 -4.41
CA ARG A 5 -12.76 -13.84 -4.91
C ARG A 5 -12.11 -13.16 -3.71
N GLU A 6 -10.79 -13.11 -3.72
CA GLU A 6 -10.02 -12.39 -2.70
C GLU A 6 -10.41 -10.90 -2.73
N ARG A 7 -10.81 -10.36 -1.58
CA ARG A 7 -11.14 -8.93 -1.46
C ARG A 7 -9.86 -8.13 -1.57
N LEU A 8 -9.81 -7.16 -2.49
CA LEU A 8 -8.70 -6.24 -2.68
C LEU A 8 -8.96 -4.90 -1.99
N VAL A 9 -7.89 -4.16 -1.72
CA VAL A 9 -7.92 -2.77 -1.24
C VAL A 9 -6.85 -1.96 -1.97
N THR A 10 -7.18 -0.73 -2.30
CA THR A 10 -6.23 0.26 -2.84
C THR A 10 -5.90 1.26 -1.76
N LEU A 11 -4.61 1.53 -1.58
CA LEU A 11 -4.09 2.50 -0.62
C LEU A 11 -3.29 3.56 -1.39
N ASN A 12 -3.32 4.79 -0.90
CA ASN A 12 -2.52 5.88 -1.42
C ASN A 12 -1.15 5.85 -0.76
N CYS A 13 -0.14 6.30 -1.51
CA CYS A 13 1.26 6.31 -1.12
C CYS A 13 1.98 7.41 -1.87
N TYR A 14 3.24 7.62 -1.52
CA TYR A 14 4.14 8.44 -2.32
C TYR A 14 4.64 7.69 -3.56
N SER A 15 4.79 8.40 -4.67
CA SER A 15 5.30 7.86 -5.94
C SER A 15 6.69 7.22 -5.84
N ASN A 16 7.55 7.73 -4.97
CA ASN A 16 8.89 7.15 -4.72
C ASN A 16 8.81 5.76 -4.07
N GLN A 17 7.77 5.45 -3.29
CA GLN A 17 7.52 4.12 -2.73
C GLN A 17 7.20 3.08 -3.82
N ILE A 18 6.70 3.52 -4.97
CA ILE A 18 6.48 2.64 -6.13
C ILE A 18 7.77 2.44 -6.94
N ARG A 19 8.51 3.54 -7.16
CA ARG A 19 9.63 3.59 -8.12
C ARG A 19 10.92 2.95 -7.60
N TYR A 20 11.16 2.91 -6.29
CA TYR A 20 12.47 2.52 -5.76
C TYR A 20 12.46 1.25 -4.88
N ASN A 21 13.48 0.40 -5.10
CA ASN A 21 14.11 -0.33 -4.01
C ASN A 21 14.85 0.74 -3.18
N TYR A 22 14.47 0.87 -1.91
CA TYR A 22 15.02 1.76 -0.88
C TYR A 22 16.38 2.42 -1.20
N HIS A 23 16.43 3.75 -0.99
CA HIS A 23 17.55 4.70 -1.15
C HIS A 23 17.73 5.32 -2.54
N ASP A 24 17.11 6.48 -2.78
CA ASP A 24 17.81 7.77 -2.83
C ASP A 24 16.82 8.89 -3.12
N ASP A 25 17.06 10.02 -2.45
CA ASP A 25 16.66 11.39 -2.73
C ASP A 25 15.16 11.78 -2.75
N GLN A 26 14.86 12.76 -1.90
CA GLN A 26 13.57 13.40 -1.64
C GLN A 26 13.10 14.30 -2.80
N GLU A 27 13.27 13.89 -4.05
CA GLU A 27 12.82 14.68 -5.19
C GLU A 27 11.37 14.32 -5.53
N TYR A 28 10.45 15.13 -5.01
CA TYR A 28 9.02 15.18 -5.33
C TYR A 28 8.26 13.85 -5.26
N SER A 29 7.64 13.62 -4.11
CA SER A 29 6.72 12.51 -3.92
C SER A 29 5.31 12.84 -4.43
N GLU A 30 5.11 12.75 -5.75
CA GLU A 30 3.78 12.83 -6.36
C GLU A 30 2.80 11.79 -5.74
N PRO A 31 1.48 12.08 -5.70
CA PRO A 31 0.50 11.11 -5.23
C PRO A 31 0.50 9.85 -6.08
N ALA A 32 0.44 8.70 -5.42
CA ALA A 32 0.44 7.41 -6.08
C ALA A 32 -0.41 6.40 -5.30
N TRP A 33 -0.62 5.22 -5.88
CA TRP A 33 -1.46 4.20 -5.28
C TRP A 33 -0.97 2.79 -5.57
N PHE A 34 -1.37 1.86 -4.70
CA PHE A 34 -1.14 0.43 -4.89
C PHE A 34 -2.32 -0.40 -4.38
N THR A 35 -2.56 -1.54 -5.03
CA THR A 35 -3.64 -2.47 -4.72
C THR A 35 -3.09 -3.81 -4.24
N VAL A 36 -3.61 -4.30 -3.11
CA VAL A 36 -3.19 -5.54 -2.45
C VAL A 36 -4.41 -6.29 -1.89
N PRO A 37 -4.27 -7.58 -1.53
CA PRO A 37 -5.28 -8.29 -0.77
C PRO A 37 -5.58 -7.64 0.57
N PHE A 38 -6.86 -7.50 0.89
CA PHE A 38 -7.34 -6.94 2.16
C PHE A 38 -6.73 -7.66 3.37
N ARG A 39 -6.60 -8.99 3.31
CA ARG A 39 -6.01 -9.78 4.40
C ARG A 39 -4.54 -9.45 4.62
N TRP A 40 -3.81 -9.15 3.55
CA TRP A 40 -2.41 -8.75 3.64
C TRP A 40 -2.30 -7.35 4.26
N ALA A 41 -3.04 -6.37 3.73
CA ALA A 41 -3.04 -4.99 4.24
C ALA A 41 -3.49 -4.93 5.72
N ARG A 42 -4.54 -5.67 6.10
CA ARG A 42 -4.98 -5.78 7.50
C ARG A 42 -3.87 -6.32 8.41
N ARG A 43 -3.11 -7.33 8.00
CA ARG A 43 -2.01 -7.85 8.81
C ARG A 43 -0.88 -6.84 8.98
N LYS A 44 -0.58 -6.05 7.93
CA LYS A 44 0.41 -4.98 8.00
C LYS A 44 -0.02 -3.87 8.98
N ALA A 45 -1.23 -3.36 8.85
CA ALA A 45 -1.80 -2.37 9.77
C ALA A 45 -1.76 -2.83 11.23
N LEU A 46 -2.21 -4.07 11.51
CA LEU A 46 -2.17 -4.63 12.86
C LEU A 46 -0.73 -4.76 13.40
N LYS A 47 0.25 -5.10 12.55
CA LYS A 47 1.67 -5.16 12.95
C LYS A 47 2.27 -3.79 13.24
N GLN A 48 1.75 -2.72 12.65
CA GLN A 48 2.16 -1.34 12.93
C GLN A 48 1.52 -0.76 14.19
N GLY A 49 0.58 -1.47 14.82
CA GLY A 49 -0.04 -1.05 16.08
C GLY A 49 -1.46 -0.50 15.97
N TYR A 50 -2.06 -0.48 14.79
CA TYR A 50 -3.48 -0.16 14.63
C TYR A 50 -4.35 -1.27 15.24
N ASN A 51 -5.44 -0.91 15.93
CA ASN A 51 -6.39 -1.85 16.54
C ASN A 51 -7.28 -2.52 15.50
N SER A 52 -7.54 -1.83 14.37
CA SER A 52 -8.33 -2.38 13.27
C SER A 52 -7.91 -1.83 11.92
N PHE A 53 -8.29 -2.53 10.85
CA PHE A 53 -8.08 -2.01 9.50
C PHE A 53 -8.97 -0.80 9.19
N THR A 54 -10.15 -0.70 9.82
CA THR A 54 -11.02 0.47 9.70
C THR A 54 -10.35 1.70 10.29
N GLU A 55 -9.76 1.58 11.48
CA GLU A 55 -8.99 2.64 12.12
C GLU A 55 -7.78 3.04 11.25
N PHE A 56 -7.07 2.07 10.68
CA PHE A 56 -5.99 2.35 9.73
C PHE A 56 -6.49 3.19 8.54
N ILE A 57 -7.55 2.77 7.84
CA ILE A 57 -8.07 3.50 6.67
C ILE A 57 -8.49 4.94 7.01
N LEU A 58 -8.97 5.19 8.24
CA LEU A 58 -9.40 6.51 8.68
C LEU A 58 -8.26 7.44 9.07
N ASN A 59 -7.10 6.91 9.46
CA ASN A 59 -6.05 7.69 10.11
C ASN A 59 -4.67 7.59 9.46
N TYR A 60 -4.46 6.64 8.55
CA TYR A 60 -3.15 6.47 7.93
C TYR A 60 -2.77 7.68 7.08
N THR A 61 -1.49 7.99 7.10
CA THR A 61 -0.79 8.90 6.20
C THR A 61 0.00 8.08 5.17
N TRP A 62 0.54 8.70 4.13
CA TRP A 62 1.36 7.99 3.14
C TRP A 62 2.70 7.50 3.71
N ASP A 63 3.14 8.05 4.85
CA ASP A 63 4.31 7.55 5.60
C ASP A 63 4.02 6.19 6.24
N ASP A 64 2.78 5.93 6.65
CA ASP A 64 2.39 4.64 7.23
C ASP A 64 2.48 3.50 6.21
N THR A 65 2.41 3.79 4.91
CA THR A 65 2.59 2.80 3.85
C THR A 65 4.04 2.65 3.39
N ASP A 66 4.99 3.32 4.06
CA ASP A 66 6.39 3.20 3.68
C ASP A 66 6.89 1.75 3.74
N GLY A 67 7.61 1.34 2.70
CA GLY A 67 8.02 -0.05 2.49
C GLY A 67 6.91 -1.05 2.13
N TRP A 68 5.62 -0.70 2.20
CA TRP A 68 4.54 -1.66 1.93
C TRP A 68 4.51 -2.12 0.48
N VAL A 69 4.81 -1.23 -0.48
CA VAL A 69 4.85 -1.61 -1.90
C VAL A 69 5.97 -2.62 -2.15
N TYR A 70 7.15 -2.41 -1.58
CA TYR A 70 8.27 -3.34 -1.64
C TYR A 70 7.90 -4.70 -1.04
N ASP A 71 7.35 -4.70 0.18
CA ASP A 71 6.94 -5.93 0.85
C ASP A 71 5.84 -6.66 0.08
N ALA A 72 4.88 -5.93 -0.50
CA ALA A 72 3.84 -6.52 -1.33
C ALA A 72 4.41 -7.17 -2.60
N ARG A 73 5.45 -6.60 -3.22
CA ARG A 73 6.17 -7.23 -4.34
C ARG A 73 6.86 -8.50 -3.88
N LYS A 74 7.62 -8.42 -2.79
CA LYS A 74 8.39 -9.55 -2.22
C LYS A 74 7.49 -10.72 -1.80
N ASP A 75 6.33 -10.43 -1.24
CA ASP A 75 5.36 -11.42 -0.77
C ASP A 75 4.44 -11.96 -1.90
N GLY A 76 4.57 -11.46 -3.15
CA GLY A 76 3.70 -11.82 -4.28
C GLY A 76 2.25 -11.32 -4.14
N GLN A 77 2.05 -10.22 -3.42
CA GLN A 77 0.74 -9.67 -3.03
C GLN A 77 0.36 -8.41 -3.79
N LEU A 78 1.32 -7.75 -4.45
CA LEU A 78 1.03 -6.57 -5.26
C LEU A 78 0.16 -6.97 -6.48
N ARG A 79 -1.02 -6.35 -6.61
CA ARG A 79 -1.98 -6.63 -7.69
C ARG A 79 -1.95 -5.56 -8.78
N ALA A 80 -1.83 -4.30 -8.38
CA ALA A 80 -1.75 -3.16 -9.27
C ALA A 80 -1.08 -1.99 -8.53
N TYR A 81 -0.55 -1.04 -9.29
CA TYR A 81 0.00 0.20 -8.76
C TYR A 81 0.01 1.25 -9.87
N GLY A 82 0.06 2.53 -9.51
CA GLY A 82 0.10 3.62 -10.48
C GLY A 82 0.33 4.97 -9.83
N HIS A 83 0.55 5.97 -10.69
CA HIS A 83 0.59 7.37 -10.31
C HIS A 83 -0.81 7.97 -10.43
N GLN A 84 -1.10 8.98 -9.62
CA GLN A 84 -2.32 9.77 -9.79
C GLN A 84 -2.03 10.82 -10.87
N GLU A 85 -2.70 10.72 -12.02
CA GLU A 85 -2.62 11.77 -13.04
C GLU A 85 -3.28 13.04 -12.49
N LEU A 86 -2.50 14.11 -12.36
CA LEU A 86 -3.02 15.45 -12.10
C LEU A 86 -3.44 16.03 -13.46
N ASN A 87 -4.76 16.12 -13.68
CA ASN A 87 -5.33 16.86 -14.80
C ASN A 87 -5.15 18.37 -14.63
#